data_AF-A0A151TZ79-F1
#
_entry.id   AF-A0A151TZ79-F1
#
_cell.length_a   1.000
_cell.length_b   1.000
_cell.length_c   1.000
_cell.angle_alpha   90.00
_cell.angle_beta   90.00
_cell.angle_gamma   90.00
#
_symmetry.space_group_name_H-M   'P 1'
#
loop_
_entity.id
_entity.type
_entity.pdbx_description
1 polymer ?
#
loop_
_entity_poly.entity_id
_entity_poly.type
_entity_poly.pdbx_seq_one_letter_code
_entity_poly.pdbx_strand_id
1 'polypeptide(L)' 'MKQPPSFNNGNDNIVCKLYKALYGLKQAPHGWFQKLGSTLHRLGFEETKSGTSFFTLRTRIYNIHVSVCR' A
#
# COMPACT_ATOMS: atom_id res chain seq x y z
N MET A 1 11.42 6.05 -10.72
CA MET A 1 10.01 5.65 -10.46
C MET A 1 9.18 6.91 -10.54
N LYS A 2 8.02 6.88 -11.18
CA LYS A 2 7.12 8.02 -11.28
C LYS A 2 5.93 7.77 -10.37
N GLN A 3 5.54 8.76 -9.58
CA GLN A 3 4.36 8.67 -8.74
C GLN A 3 3.13 8.40 -9.62
N PRO A 4 2.19 7.54 -9.20
CA PRO A 4 0.98 7.29 -9.98
C PRO A 4 0.19 8.60 -10.14
N PRO A 5 -0.44 8.83 -11.31
CA PRO A 5 -1.09 10.10 -11.63
C PRO A 5 -2.21 10.49 -10.65
N SER A 6 -2.78 9.51 -9.94
CA SER A 6 -3.82 9.70 -8.92
C SER A 6 -3.29 10.12 -7.54
N PHE A 7 -1.98 10.17 -7.34
CA PHE A 7 -1.36 10.55 -6.07
C PHE A 7 -0.44 11.75 -6.34
N ASN A 8 -0.86 12.96 -5.96
CA ASN A 8 -0.07 14.18 -6.11
C ASN A 8 0.07 14.86 -4.75
N ASN A 9 1.28 14.83 -4.19
CA ASN A 9 1.58 15.39 -2.87
C ASN A 9 2.59 16.55 -2.95
N GLY A 10 2.75 17.18 -4.12
CA GLY A 10 3.69 18.28 -4.35
C GLY A 10 5.17 17.91 -4.36
N ASN A 11 5.54 16.67 -4.01
CA ASN A 11 6.91 16.16 -4.07
C ASN A 11 6.93 14.78 -4.72
N ASP A 12 7.34 14.74 -5.99
CA ASP A 12 7.34 13.54 -6.84
C ASP A 12 8.40 12.48 -6.49
N ASN A 13 9.33 12.81 -5.57
CA ASN A 13 10.45 11.94 -5.23
C ASN A 13 10.19 11.06 -3.99
N ILE A 14 9.01 11.13 -3.37
CA ILE A 14 8.69 10.38 -2.15
C ILE A 14 8.10 9.00 -2.49
N VAL A 15 8.72 8.28 -3.42
CA VAL A 15 8.30 6.93 -3.81
C VAL A 15 9.30 5.88 -3.33
N CYS A 16 8.83 4.87 -2.61
CA CYS A 16 9.66 3.76 -2.15
C CYS A 16 9.75 2.67 -3.23
N LYS A 17 10.98 2.27 -3.59
CA LYS A 17 11.22 1.14 -4.50
C LYS A 17 11.27 -0.16 -3.71
N LEU A 18 10.40 -1.12 -4.03
CA LEU A 18 10.54 -2.49 -3.56
C LEU A 18 11.72 -3.17 -4.29
N TYR A 19 12.78 -3.53 -3.57
CA TYR A 19 13.99 -4.13 -4.16
C TYR A 19 13.82 -5.60 -4.51
N LYS A 20 13.04 -6.34 -3.72
CA LYS A 20 12.76 -7.76 -3.93
C LYS A 20 11.36 -8.08 -3.43
N ALA A 21 10.52 -8.62 -4.30
CA ALA A 21 9.29 -9.25 -3.86
C ALA A 21 9.66 -10.60 -3.22
N LEU A 22 9.15 -10.89 -2.02
CA LEU A 22 9.39 -12.17 -1.35
C LEU A 22 8.78 -13.35 -2.12
N TYR A 23 7.82 -13.10 -3.02
CA TYR A 23 7.18 -14.11 -3.87
C TYR A 23 6.83 -13.52 -5.25
N GLY A 24 6.78 -14.37 -6.28
CA GLY A 24 6.34 -14.01 -7.61
C GLY A 24 4.85 -13.63 -7.60
N LEU A 25 4.54 -12.40 -7.99
CA LEU A 25 3.20 -11.81 -8.05
C LEU A 25 2.33 -12.43 -9.16
N LYS A 26 2.12 -13.76 -9.17
CA LYS A 26 1.43 -14.42 -10.29
C LYS A 26 0.24 -15.34 -9.97
N GLN A 27 0.01 -15.82 -8.74
CA GLN A 27 -0.95 -16.93 -8.58
C GLN A 27 -1.77 -17.01 -7.27
N ALA A 28 -1.80 -16.00 -6.39
CA ALA A 28 -2.69 -16.09 -5.21
C ALA A 28 -3.26 -14.73 -4.76
N PRO A 29 -3.97 -13.98 -5.64
CA PRO A 29 -4.39 -12.62 -5.38
C PRO A 29 -5.34 -12.48 -4.17
N HIS A 30 -6.24 -13.44 -3.94
CA HIS A 30 -7.23 -13.31 -2.86
C HIS A 30 -6.68 -13.67 -1.48
N GLY A 31 -5.98 -14.80 -1.35
CA GLY A 31 -5.36 -15.23 -0.08
C GLY A 31 -4.25 -14.28 0.37
N TRP A 32 -3.46 -13.76 -0.58
CA TRP A 32 -2.47 -12.73 -0.27
C TRP A 32 -3.12 -11.42 0.14
N PHE A 33 -4.18 -10.99 -0.52
CA PHE A 33 -4.87 -9.76 -0.11
C PHE A 33 -5.42 -9.88 1.31
N GLN A 34 -6.07 -10.99 1.67
CA GLN A 34 -6.56 -11.21 3.04
C GLN A 34 -5.41 -11.26 4.07
N LYS A 35 -4.32 -11.97 3.75
CA LYS A 35 -3.16 -12.06 4.64
C LYS A 35 -2.44 -10.72 4.78
N LEU A 36 -2.31 -9.97 3.70
CA LEU A 36 -1.71 -8.64 3.68
C LEU A 36 -2.58 -7.65 4.45
N GLY A 37 -3.89 -7.61 4.18
CA GLY A 37 -4.84 -6.74 4.88
C GLY A 37 -4.85 -6.98 6.39
N SER A 38 -4.93 -8.24 6.82
CA SER A 38 -4.83 -8.59 8.25
C SER A 38 -3.48 -8.21 8.87
N THR A 39 -2.39 -8.35 8.11
CA THR A 39 -1.06 -7.95 8.58
C THR A 39 -0.93 -6.42 8.70
N LEU A 40 -1.42 -5.67 7.70
CA LEU A 40 -1.44 -4.20 7.71
C LEU A 40 -2.30 -3.67 8.85
N HIS A 41 -3.46 -4.28 9.09
CA HIS A 41 -4.31 -3.91 10.22
C HIS A 41 -3.61 -4.13 11.57
N ARG A 42 -2.91 -5.26 11.73
CA ARG A 42 -2.09 -5.52 12.92
C ARG A 42 -0.94 -4.52 13.10
N LEU A 43 -0.44 -3.95 12.01
CA LEU A 43 0.58 -2.89 12.02
C LEU A 43 -0.01 -1.49 12.26
N GLY A 44 -1.33 -1.37 12.46
CA GLY A 44 -2.02 -0.10 12.75
C GLY A 44 -2.50 0.65 11.51
N PHE A 45 -2.45 0.04 10.32
CA PHE A 45 -3.01 0.65 9.12
C PHE A 45 -4.54 0.52 9.11
N GLU A 46 -5.21 1.57 8.64
CA GLU A 46 -6.64 1.60 8.44
C GLU A 46 -6.98 1.46 6.95
N GLU A 47 -7.88 0.53 6.63
CA GLU A 47 -8.39 0.37 5.26
C GLU A 47 -9.42 1.46 4.95
N THR A 48 -9.27 2.09 3.79
CA THR A 48 -10.18 3.14 3.34
C THR A 48 -11.41 2.53 2.69
N LYS A 49 -12.61 2.97 3.10
CA LYS A 49 -13.90 2.45 2.60
C LYS A 49 -14.16 2.71 1.10
N SER A 50 -13.27 3.39 0.39
CA SER A 50 -13.49 3.89 -0.98
C SER A 50 -13.34 2.82 -2.08
N GLY A 51 -13.54 1.53 -1.78
CA GLY A 51 -13.57 0.46 -2.80
C GLY A 51 -12.24 0.16 -3.48
N THR A 52 -11.15 0.78 -3.03
CA THR A 52 -9.79 0.51 -3.49
C THR A 52 -9.02 -0.06 -2.31
N SER A 53 -8.21 -1.08 -2.56
CA SER A 53 -7.35 -1.74 -1.56
C SER A 53 -6.27 -0.79 -1.04
N PHE A 54 -6.69 0.25 -0.33
CA PHE A 54 -5.91 1.41 0.06
C PHE A 54 -5.89 1.50 1.59
N PHE A 55 -4.69 1.39 2.14
CA PHE A 55 -4.43 1.39 3.58
C PHE A 55 -3.64 2.64 3.93
N THR A 56 -4.01 3.29 5.03
CA THR A 56 -3.31 4.48 5.52
C THR A 56 -2.88 4.28 6.97
N LEU A 57 -1.62 4.63 7.26
CA LEU A 57 -1.10 4.75 8.62
C LEU A 57 -0.75 6.21 8.86
N ARG A 58 -1.42 6.83 9.84
CA ARG A 58 -1.15 8.21 10.24
C ARG A 58 -0.37 8.20 11.55
N THR A 59 0.82 8.77 11.53
CA THR A 59 1.60 9.04 12.73
C THR A 59 1.84 10.54 12.86
N ARG A 60 2.38 10.99 13.99
CA ARG A 60 2.70 12.42 14.21
C ARG A 60 3.76 12.97 13.24
N ILE A 61 4.59 12.09 12.67
CA ILE A 61 5.77 12.48 11.89
C ILE A 61 5.58 12.14 10.40
N TYR A 62 4.86 11.07 10.09
CA TYR A 62 4.68 10.59 8.72
C TYR A 62 3.28 10.04 8.47
N ASN A 63 2.83 10.21 7.23
CA ASN A 63 1.64 9.56 6.69
C ASN A 63 2.09 8.55 5.64
N ILE A 64 1.83 7.27 5.88
CA ILE A 64 2.18 6.18 4.97
C ILE A 64 0.91 5.68 4.30
N HIS A 65 0.94 5.61 2.97
CA HIS A 65 -0.15 5.10 2.16
C HIS A 65 0.32 3.85 1.41
N VAL A 66 -0.48 2.78 1.50
CA VAL A 66 -0.24 1.51 0.82
C VAL A 66 -1.43 1.23 -0.08
N SER A 67 -1.22 1.22 -1.39
CA SER A 67 -2.22 0.82 -2.38
C SER A 67 -1.86 -0.55 -2.93
N VAL A 68 -2.82 -1.46 -2.95
CA VAL A 68 -2.68 -2.80 -3.52
C VAL A 68 -3.50 -2.85 -4.81
N CYS A 69 -2.86 -3.05 -5.97
CA CYS A 69 -3.59 -3.37 -7.19
C CYS A 69 -4.15 -4.79 -7.07
N ARG A 70 -5.47 -4.92 -7.21
CA ARG A 70 -6.15 -6.19 -7.42
C ARG A 70 -5.95 -6.69 -8.85
#